data_AF-K9SLJ8-F1
#
_entry.id   AF-K9SLJ8-F1
#
_cell.length_a   1.000
_cell.length_b   1.000
_cell.length_c   1.000
_cell.angle_alpha   90.00
_cell.angle_beta   90.00
_cell.angle_gamma   90.00
#
_symmetry.space_group_name_H-M   'P 1'
#
loop_
_entity.id
_entity.type
_entity.pdbx_description
1 polymer ?
#
loop_
_entity_poly.entity_id
_entity_poly.type
_entity_poly.pdbx_seq_one_letter_code
_entity_poly.pdbx_strand_id
1 'polypeptide(L)'
;MADANHLAILQNGMTVWVSWRQANPQLRPDLSNADLSNRDLQRVDFHNCDLIGANLTEANLVEANLSAADFSKANLTAAKLESANLVGSNLTSANLRTANLVDASLIGAILCNADLLEVNASGANLIGADLKQARLRNAKLIQVNLSRASLYRADLSYSDLSQADLSGAVLEQAELVNAILNSTNFVKAILIEAHLTNVVAIGALFQMANLQHADLRWANLEQANFSQADLGNANLKQAQLSKANFSGASLDATTLDHAILTGATMPNGKLAV
;
A
#
# COMPACT_ATOMS: atom_id res chain seq x y z
N MET A 1 20.38 -20.59 -5.71
CA MET A 1 19.82 -21.79 -6.36
C MET A 1 19.46 -22.71 -5.23
N ALA A 2 18.23 -23.20 -5.22
CA ALA A 2 17.62 -23.87 -4.09
C ALA A 2 18.44 -25.07 -3.63
N ASP A 3 18.36 -25.36 -2.33
CA ASP A 3 18.86 -26.62 -1.80
C ASP A 3 18.03 -27.78 -2.36
N ALA A 4 18.71 -28.74 -2.99
CA ALA A 4 18.05 -29.85 -3.69
C ALA A 4 17.25 -30.74 -2.72
N ASN A 5 17.67 -30.88 -1.47
CA ASN A 5 16.97 -31.69 -0.47
C ASN A 5 15.71 -30.98 0.00
N HIS A 6 15.79 -29.67 0.31
CA HIS A 6 14.61 -28.88 0.69
C HIS A 6 13.56 -28.88 -0.42
N LEU A 7 13.97 -28.67 -1.67
CA LEU A 7 13.08 -28.70 -2.81
C LEU A 7 12.46 -30.09 -3.02
N ALA A 8 13.25 -31.16 -2.89
CA ALA A 8 12.74 -32.53 -3.03
C ALA A 8 11.69 -32.87 -1.95
N ILE A 9 11.86 -32.40 -0.71
CA ILE A 9 10.87 -32.58 0.36
C ILE A 9 9.54 -31.94 -0.03
N LEU A 10 9.56 -30.71 -0.54
CA LEU A 10 8.36 -30.02 -1.01
C LEU A 10 7.73 -30.73 -2.22
N GLN A 11 8.54 -31.22 -3.15
CA GLN A 11 8.08 -31.96 -4.34
C GLN A 11 7.44 -33.30 -4.02
N ASN A 12 7.81 -33.93 -2.90
CA ASN A 12 7.20 -35.17 -2.41
C ASN A 12 5.80 -34.96 -1.79
N GLY A 13 5.31 -33.71 -1.74
CA GLY A 13 3.93 -33.38 -1.43
C GLY A 13 3.76 -32.60 -0.13
N MET A 14 2.63 -31.90 -0.02
CA MET A 14 2.33 -30.99 1.08
C MET A 14 2.32 -31.65 2.46
N THR A 15 1.84 -32.88 2.57
CA THR A 15 1.87 -33.63 3.84
C THR A 15 3.30 -33.90 4.30
N VAL A 16 4.20 -34.25 3.37
CA VAL A 16 5.61 -34.49 3.67
C VAL A 16 6.29 -33.20 4.11
N TRP A 17 6.03 -32.10 3.40
CA TRP A 17 6.54 -30.77 3.78
C TRP A 17 6.09 -30.36 5.18
N VAL A 18 4.81 -30.50 5.49
CA VAL A 18 4.25 -30.12 6.80
C VAL A 18 4.89 -30.95 7.92
N SER A 19 4.98 -32.27 7.79
CA SER A 19 5.62 -33.13 8.79
C SER A 19 7.11 -32.78 8.95
N TRP A 20 7.81 -32.49 7.86
CA TRP A 20 9.21 -32.09 7.91
C TRP A 20 9.41 -30.73 8.60
N ARG A 21 8.54 -29.74 8.33
CA ARG A 21 8.57 -28.43 9.01
C ARG A 21 8.32 -28.54 10.50
N GLN A 22 7.37 -29.39 10.92
CA GLN A 22 7.10 -29.65 12.34
C GLN A 22 8.30 -30.29 13.05
N ALA A 23 9.03 -31.18 12.37
CA ALA A 23 10.24 -31.79 12.91
C ALA A 23 11.46 -30.84 12.91
N ASN A 24 11.44 -29.81 12.07
CA ASN A 24 12.57 -28.90 11.84
C ASN A 24 12.19 -27.41 11.96
N PRO A 25 11.55 -26.96 13.06
CA PRO A 25 11.04 -25.60 13.18
C PRO A 25 12.14 -24.53 13.21
N GLN A 26 13.37 -24.93 13.55
CA GLN A 26 14.53 -24.04 13.66
C GLN A 26 15.21 -23.79 12.30
N LEU A 27 14.93 -24.63 11.30
CA LEU A 27 15.58 -24.52 10.00
C LEU A 27 14.96 -23.40 9.19
N ARG A 28 15.83 -22.73 8.42
CA ARG A 28 15.49 -21.76 7.37
C ARG A 28 15.62 -22.49 6.02
N PRO A 29 14.53 -23.04 5.44
CA PRO A 29 14.62 -23.80 4.20
C PRO A 29 15.03 -22.90 3.03
N ASP A 30 15.95 -23.36 2.20
CA ASP A 30 16.41 -22.68 0.99
C ASP A 30 15.66 -23.20 -0.24
N LEU A 31 14.74 -22.36 -0.73
CA LEU A 31 13.97 -22.53 -1.96
C LEU A 31 14.32 -21.42 -2.97
N SER A 32 15.50 -20.80 -2.85
CA SER A 32 15.94 -19.68 -3.68
C SER A 32 15.98 -20.06 -5.17
N ASN A 33 15.39 -19.25 -6.04
CA ASN A 33 15.30 -19.51 -7.48
C ASN A 33 14.58 -20.83 -7.84
N ALA A 34 13.86 -21.46 -6.91
CA ALA A 34 13.05 -22.62 -7.22
C ALA A 34 11.91 -22.24 -8.17
N ASP A 35 11.55 -23.17 -9.07
CA ASP A 35 10.32 -23.04 -9.85
C ASP A 35 9.14 -23.69 -9.12
N LEU A 36 8.31 -22.82 -8.56
CA LEU A 36 7.09 -23.11 -7.82
C LEU A 36 5.86 -22.56 -8.54
N SER A 37 6.00 -22.18 -9.82
CA SER A 37 4.91 -21.63 -10.61
C SER A 37 3.75 -22.62 -10.74
N ASN A 38 2.52 -22.10 -10.77
CA ASN A 38 1.28 -22.86 -10.91
C ASN A 38 1.03 -23.93 -9.83
N ARG A 39 1.83 -23.98 -8.77
CA ARG A 39 1.67 -25.01 -7.73
C ARG A 39 0.52 -24.68 -6.80
N ASP A 40 -0.18 -25.72 -6.37
CA ASP A 40 -1.11 -25.64 -5.25
C ASP A 40 -0.36 -25.73 -3.93
N LEU A 41 -0.19 -24.58 -3.28
CA LEU A 41 0.56 -24.38 -2.03
C LEU A 41 -0.34 -23.74 -0.96
N GLN A 42 -1.65 -23.98 -1.04
CA GLN A 42 -2.60 -23.48 -0.05
C GLN A 42 -2.17 -23.90 1.35
N ARG A 43 -2.23 -22.95 2.29
CA ARG A 43 -1.91 -23.16 3.70
C ARG A 43 -0.49 -23.71 3.94
N VAL A 44 0.43 -23.55 2.98
CA VAL A 44 1.83 -23.96 3.15
C VAL A 44 2.47 -23.18 4.28
N ASP A 45 3.31 -23.84 5.08
CA ASP A 45 4.21 -23.16 6.00
C ASP A 45 5.55 -22.89 5.33
N PHE A 46 5.72 -21.67 4.83
CA PHE A 46 7.00 -21.11 4.39
C PHE A 46 7.54 -20.07 5.36
N HIS A 47 7.13 -20.11 6.64
CA HIS A 47 7.69 -19.22 7.65
C HIS A 47 9.22 -19.26 7.64
N ASN A 48 9.83 -18.09 7.54
CA ASN A 48 11.27 -17.92 7.53
C ASN A 48 11.97 -18.74 6.41
N CYS A 49 11.34 -18.96 5.26
CA CYS A 49 12.02 -19.58 4.11
C CYS A 49 12.85 -18.56 3.34
N ASP A 50 13.94 -19.01 2.70
CA ASP A 50 14.62 -18.26 1.65
C ASP A 50 13.97 -18.61 0.30
N LEU A 51 13.28 -17.63 -0.28
CA LEU A 51 12.59 -17.71 -1.58
C LEU A 51 13.14 -16.65 -2.53
N ILE A 52 14.39 -16.22 -2.33
CA ILE A 52 15.02 -15.17 -3.14
C ILE A 52 15.03 -15.60 -4.61
N GLY A 53 14.45 -14.76 -5.47
CA GLY A 53 14.36 -15.03 -6.91
C GLY A 53 13.50 -16.23 -7.31
N ALA A 54 12.74 -16.84 -6.38
CA ALA A 54 11.86 -17.96 -6.70
C ALA A 54 10.77 -17.54 -7.69
N ASN A 55 10.38 -18.48 -8.56
CA ASN A 55 9.26 -18.30 -9.47
C ASN A 55 7.99 -18.88 -8.82
N LEU A 56 7.06 -18.02 -8.42
CA LEU A 56 5.77 -18.32 -7.82
C LEU A 56 4.63 -17.79 -8.70
N THR A 57 4.89 -17.59 -10.00
CA THR A 57 3.88 -17.13 -10.96
C THR A 57 2.66 -18.05 -10.90
N GLU A 58 1.47 -17.46 -10.73
CA GLU A 58 0.19 -18.18 -10.63
C GLU A 58 0.13 -19.25 -9.53
N ALA A 59 1.06 -19.25 -8.57
CA ALA A 59 1.02 -20.16 -7.44
C ALA A 59 -0.18 -19.87 -6.54
N ASN A 60 -0.79 -20.92 -6.02
CA ASN A 60 -1.89 -20.80 -5.07
C ASN A 60 -1.35 -20.84 -3.64
N LEU A 61 -1.28 -19.68 -2.99
CA LEU A 61 -0.74 -19.46 -1.64
C LEU A 61 -1.84 -18.95 -0.68
N VAL A 62 -3.11 -19.23 -0.98
CA VAL A 62 -4.24 -18.85 -0.12
C VAL A 62 -4.01 -19.40 1.30
N GLU A 63 -4.19 -18.55 2.30
CA GLU A 63 -3.97 -18.84 3.72
C GLU A 63 -2.55 -19.37 4.07
N ALA A 64 -1.56 -19.20 3.19
CA ALA A 64 -0.19 -19.64 3.45
C ALA A 64 0.45 -18.84 4.59
N ASN A 65 1.27 -19.50 5.40
CA ASN A 65 2.15 -18.83 6.36
C ASN A 65 3.48 -18.51 5.67
N LEU A 66 3.64 -17.25 5.28
CA LEU A 66 4.80 -16.69 4.57
C LEU A 66 5.57 -15.70 5.45
N SER A 67 5.28 -15.67 6.75
CA SER A 67 5.84 -14.70 7.68
C SER A 67 7.35 -14.81 7.78
N ALA A 68 8.04 -13.67 7.85
CA ALA A 68 9.50 -13.56 7.88
C ALA A 68 10.26 -14.25 6.72
N ALA A 69 9.57 -14.70 5.66
CA ALA A 69 10.22 -15.27 4.50
C ALA A 69 10.89 -14.19 3.64
N ASP A 70 11.94 -14.57 2.91
CA ASP A 70 12.65 -13.68 2.00
C ASP A 70 12.27 -13.98 0.55
N PHE A 71 11.40 -13.14 -0.02
CA PHE A 71 10.97 -13.13 -1.41
C PHE A 71 11.70 -12.06 -2.23
N SER A 72 12.88 -11.59 -1.80
CA SER A 72 13.60 -10.57 -2.56
C SER A 72 13.76 -11.00 -4.02
N LYS A 73 13.33 -10.16 -4.95
CA LYS A 73 13.37 -10.42 -6.40
C LYS A 73 12.57 -11.64 -6.88
N ALA A 74 11.72 -12.24 -6.04
CA ALA A 74 10.84 -13.34 -6.44
C ALA A 74 9.80 -12.86 -7.46
N ASN A 75 9.34 -13.77 -8.30
CA ASN A 75 8.24 -13.51 -9.23
C ASN A 75 6.94 -14.13 -8.69
N LEU A 76 6.05 -13.31 -8.17
CA LEU A 76 4.72 -13.63 -7.65
C LEU A 76 3.61 -13.12 -8.59
N THR A 77 3.91 -12.92 -9.88
CA THR A 77 2.92 -12.44 -10.86
C THR A 77 1.68 -13.34 -10.83
N ALA A 78 0.51 -12.73 -10.69
CA ALA A 78 -0.79 -13.43 -10.61
C ALA A 78 -0.89 -14.52 -9.52
N ALA A 79 -0.02 -14.50 -8.50
CA ALA A 79 -0.13 -15.42 -7.37
C ALA A 79 -1.40 -15.13 -6.55
N LYS A 80 -2.01 -16.19 -6.01
CA LYS A 80 -3.17 -16.12 -5.12
C LYS A 80 -2.67 -16.12 -3.68
N LEU A 81 -2.77 -15.00 -2.98
CA LEU A 81 -2.25 -14.76 -1.64
C LEU A 81 -3.39 -14.33 -0.68
N GLU A 82 -4.64 -14.66 -1.01
CA GLU A 82 -5.80 -14.30 -0.21
C GLU A 82 -5.63 -14.83 1.22
N SER A 83 -5.80 -13.95 2.20
CA SER A 83 -5.63 -14.24 3.63
C SER A 83 -4.25 -14.83 4.00
N ALA A 84 -3.22 -14.70 3.16
CA ALA A 84 -1.88 -15.15 3.47
C ALA A 84 -1.24 -14.29 4.58
N ASN A 85 -0.40 -14.93 5.40
CA ASN A 85 0.38 -14.24 6.42
C ASN A 85 1.78 -13.92 5.90
N LEU A 86 2.03 -12.67 5.54
CA LEU A 86 3.30 -12.11 5.04
C LEU A 86 3.97 -11.19 6.07
N VAL A 87 3.60 -11.27 7.36
CA VAL A 87 4.12 -10.40 8.42
C VAL A 87 5.65 -10.45 8.45
N GLY A 88 6.28 -9.27 8.39
CA GLY A 88 7.74 -9.11 8.41
C GLY A 88 8.50 -9.77 7.25
N SER A 89 7.81 -10.19 6.19
CA SER A 89 8.46 -10.76 5.01
C SER A 89 9.25 -9.69 4.24
N ASN A 90 10.29 -10.13 3.52
CA ASN A 90 11.06 -9.27 2.63
C ASN A 90 10.65 -9.52 1.19
N LEU A 91 9.95 -8.56 0.58
CA LEU A 91 9.49 -8.53 -0.81
C LEU A 91 10.26 -7.48 -1.64
N THR A 92 11.47 -7.10 -1.21
CA THR A 92 12.27 -6.08 -1.89
C THR A 92 12.47 -6.44 -3.36
N SER A 93 12.06 -5.54 -4.25
CA SER A 93 12.11 -5.74 -5.71
C SER A 93 11.38 -6.99 -6.22
N ALA A 94 10.45 -7.56 -5.45
CA ALA A 94 9.62 -8.65 -5.91
C ALA A 94 8.61 -8.16 -6.96
N ASN A 95 8.21 -9.05 -7.86
CA ASN A 95 7.16 -8.80 -8.84
C ASN A 95 5.85 -9.41 -8.35
N LEU A 96 4.90 -8.59 -7.90
CA LEU A 96 3.55 -8.96 -7.45
C LEU A 96 2.46 -8.45 -8.42
N ARG A 97 2.80 -8.21 -9.69
CA ARG A 97 1.85 -7.72 -10.68
C ARG A 97 0.62 -8.63 -10.72
N THR A 98 -0.56 -8.02 -10.69
CA THR A 98 -1.87 -8.70 -10.74
C THR A 98 -2.07 -9.78 -9.66
N ALA A 99 -1.25 -9.84 -8.61
CA ALA A 99 -1.43 -10.79 -7.51
C ALA A 99 -2.69 -10.47 -6.69
N ASN A 100 -3.25 -11.47 -6.03
CA ASN A 100 -4.42 -11.30 -5.16
C ASN A 100 -4.02 -11.39 -3.69
N LEU A 101 -3.92 -10.26 -3.02
CA LEU A 101 -3.57 -10.08 -1.61
C LEU A 101 -4.80 -9.75 -0.73
N VAL A 102 -6.01 -10.05 -1.19
CA VAL A 102 -7.23 -9.74 -0.41
C VAL A 102 -7.13 -10.31 1.00
N ASP A 103 -7.36 -9.45 1.99
CA ASP A 103 -7.29 -9.77 3.42
C ASP A 103 -5.94 -10.36 3.90
N ALA A 104 -4.87 -10.23 3.11
CA ALA A 104 -3.53 -10.68 3.51
C ALA A 104 -2.94 -9.78 4.61
N SER A 105 -2.12 -10.35 5.48
CA SER A 105 -1.39 -9.60 6.51
C SER A 105 0.05 -9.37 6.10
N LEU A 106 0.42 -8.15 5.76
CA LEU A 106 1.77 -7.70 5.43
C LEU A 106 2.33 -6.71 6.47
N ILE A 107 1.93 -6.82 7.75
CA ILE A 107 2.38 -5.93 8.81
C ILE A 107 3.92 -5.93 8.86
N GLY A 108 4.52 -4.74 8.77
CA GLY A 108 5.97 -4.55 8.80
C GLY A 108 6.74 -5.23 7.67
N ALA A 109 6.07 -5.67 6.59
CA ALA A 109 6.75 -6.24 5.44
C ALA A 109 7.56 -5.18 4.67
N ILE A 110 8.63 -5.61 4.01
CA ILE A 110 9.51 -4.74 3.22
C ILE A 110 9.18 -4.93 1.74
N LEU A 111 8.53 -3.96 1.12
CA LEU A 111 8.15 -3.94 -0.30
C LEU A 111 8.91 -2.86 -1.11
N CYS A 112 10.09 -2.44 -0.63
CA CYS A 112 10.93 -1.45 -1.31
C CYS A 112 11.16 -1.84 -2.78
N ASN A 113 10.83 -0.94 -3.71
CA ASN A 113 10.94 -1.15 -5.16
C ASN A 113 10.13 -2.34 -5.72
N ALA A 114 9.15 -2.88 -4.99
CA ALA A 114 8.30 -3.96 -5.49
C ALA A 114 7.39 -3.47 -6.64
N ASP A 115 7.15 -4.32 -7.63
CA ASP A 115 6.16 -4.07 -8.70
C ASP A 115 4.82 -4.69 -8.29
N LEU A 116 3.87 -3.86 -7.88
CA LEU A 116 2.52 -4.19 -7.46
C LEU A 116 1.48 -3.67 -8.47
N LEU A 117 1.85 -3.51 -9.76
CA LEU A 117 0.91 -3.03 -10.78
C LEU A 117 -0.34 -3.91 -10.81
N GLU A 118 -1.51 -3.28 -10.76
CA GLU A 118 -2.82 -3.96 -10.83
C GLU A 118 -3.03 -5.02 -9.73
N VAL A 119 -2.28 -4.95 -8.62
CA VAL A 119 -2.48 -5.84 -7.47
C VAL A 119 -3.88 -5.61 -6.87
N ASN A 120 -4.50 -6.68 -6.39
CA ASN A 120 -5.68 -6.57 -5.55
C ASN A 120 -5.31 -6.80 -4.09
N ALA A 121 -5.21 -5.75 -3.29
CA ALA A 121 -4.91 -5.83 -1.86
C ALA A 121 -6.05 -5.22 -1.02
N SER A 122 -7.30 -5.35 -1.50
CA SER A 122 -8.47 -4.91 -0.73
C SER A 122 -8.53 -5.61 0.62
N GLY A 123 -8.78 -4.85 1.69
CA GLY A 123 -8.82 -5.35 3.07
C GLY A 123 -7.46 -5.79 3.65
N ALA A 124 -6.37 -5.73 2.88
CA ALA A 124 -5.07 -6.16 3.36
C ALA A 124 -4.54 -5.26 4.50
N ASN A 125 -3.71 -5.83 5.36
CA ASN A 125 -3.11 -5.13 6.48
C ASN A 125 -1.61 -4.90 6.25
N LEU A 126 -1.24 -3.65 5.94
CA LEU A 126 0.12 -3.18 5.68
C LEU A 126 0.60 -2.17 6.75
N ILE A 127 0.14 -2.30 8.00
CA ILE A 127 0.58 -1.41 9.09
C ILE A 127 2.12 -1.41 9.15
N GLY A 128 2.71 -0.22 9.07
CA GLY A 128 4.15 -0.03 9.18
C GLY A 128 4.99 -0.69 8.07
N ALA A 129 4.38 -1.14 6.96
CA ALA A 129 5.12 -1.70 5.84
C ALA A 129 6.00 -0.64 5.15
N ASP A 130 7.13 -1.06 4.59
CA ASP A 130 8.02 -0.20 3.80
C ASP A 130 7.76 -0.38 2.30
N LEU A 131 7.00 0.53 1.69
CA LEU A 131 6.66 0.58 0.27
C LEU A 131 7.41 1.70 -0.46
N LYS A 132 8.59 2.12 0.02
CA LYS A 132 9.43 3.10 -0.68
C LYS A 132 9.60 2.72 -2.15
N GLN A 133 9.29 3.66 -3.04
CA GLN A 133 9.45 3.49 -4.48
C GLN A 133 8.69 2.29 -5.08
N ALA A 134 7.70 1.75 -4.37
CA ALA A 134 6.86 0.68 -4.87
C ALA A 134 5.96 1.18 -6.01
N ARG A 135 5.66 0.31 -6.98
CA ARG A 135 4.78 0.62 -8.12
C ARG A 135 3.41 0.01 -7.88
N LEU A 136 2.44 0.83 -7.51
CA LEU A 136 1.05 0.47 -7.16
C LEU A 136 0.04 1.03 -8.16
N ARG A 137 0.48 1.43 -9.36
CA ARG A 137 -0.41 1.99 -10.37
C ARG A 137 -1.54 1.00 -10.71
N ASN A 138 -2.77 1.50 -10.82
CA ASN A 138 -4.00 0.72 -11.01
C ASN A 138 -4.30 -0.33 -9.90
N ALA A 139 -3.65 -0.27 -8.74
CA ALA A 139 -3.93 -1.21 -7.66
C ALA A 139 -5.32 -1.01 -7.06
N LYS A 140 -5.93 -2.11 -6.60
CA LYS A 140 -7.15 -2.07 -5.75
C LYS A 140 -6.71 -2.14 -4.29
N LEU A 141 -6.83 -1.03 -3.59
CA LEU A 141 -6.42 -0.81 -2.20
C LEU A 141 -7.62 -0.42 -1.32
N ILE A 142 -8.83 -0.81 -1.72
CA ILE A 142 -10.07 -0.51 -1.00
C ILE A 142 -10.00 -1.07 0.42
N GLN A 143 -10.30 -0.26 1.43
CA GLN A 143 -10.27 -0.64 2.85
C GLN A 143 -8.91 -1.20 3.35
N VAL A 144 -7.82 -0.92 2.63
CA VAL A 144 -6.49 -1.35 3.05
C VAL A 144 -6.04 -0.58 4.29
N ASN A 145 -5.33 -1.23 5.22
CA ASN A 145 -4.68 -0.54 6.33
C ASN A 145 -3.20 -0.30 6.02
N LEU A 146 -2.84 0.94 5.69
CA LEU A 146 -1.49 1.44 5.45
C LEU A 146 -1.05 2.39 6.58
N SER A 147 -1.67 2.33 7.76
CA SER A 147 -1.31 3.24 8.85
C SER A 147 0.17 3.10 9.21
N ARG A 148 0.84 4.24 9.34
CA ARG A 148 2.30 4.34 9.59
C ARG A 148 3.20 3.68 8.54
N ALA A 149 2.68 3.31 7.38
CA ALA A 149 3.50 2.78 6.29
C ALA A 149 4.39 3.88 5.68
N SER A 150 5.51 3.47 5.08
CA SER A 150 6.34 4.35 4.26
C SER A 150 6.02 4.14 2.79
N LEU A 151 5.55 5.18 2.12
CA LEU A 151 5.20 5.24 0.69
C LEU A 151 6.03 6.32 -0.02
N TYR A 152 7.20 6.69 0.53
CA TYR A 152 8.06 7.71 -0.04
C TYR A 152 8.39 7.37 -1.49
N ARG A 153 8.06 8.29 -2.41
CA ARG A 153 8.19 8.12 -3.87
C ARG A 153 7.47 6.91 -4.47
N ALA A 154 6.47 6.35 -3.80
CA ALA A 154 5.65 5.29 -4.38
C ALA A 154 4.74 5.84 -5.48
N ASP A 155 4.48 5.03 -6.51
CA ASP A 155 3.52 5.36 -7.58
C ASP A 155 2.18 4.68 -7.33
N LEU A 156 1.21 5.42 -6.82
CA LEU A 156 -0.18 5.02 -6.60
C LEU A 156 -1.14 5.60 -7.66
N SER A 157 -0.63 6.07 -8.80
CA SER A 157 -1.47 6.68 -9.82
C SER A 157 -2.61 5.75 -10.25
N TYR A 158 -3.81 6.27 -10.45
CA TYR A 158 -5.00 5.51 -10.87
C TYR A 158 -5.43 4.36 -9.93
N SER A 159 -4.85 4.25 -8.73
CA SER A 159 -5.27 3.25 -7.75
C SER A 159 -6.59 3.64 -7.06
N ASP A 160 -7.29 2.64 -6.52
CA ASP A 160 -8.47 2.84 -5.69
C ASP A 160 -8.13 2.59 -4.21
N LEU A 161 -7.99 3.66 -3.44
CA LEU A 161 -7.76 3.66 -1.99
C LEU A 161 -9.03 4.04 -1.21
N SER A 162 -10.23 3.84 -1.78
CA SER A 162 -11.48 4.16 -1.10
C SER A 162 -11.54 3.50 0.27
N GLN A 163 -11.84 4.29 1.31
CA GLN A 163 -11.91 3.85 2.71
C GLN A 163 -10.61 3.26 3.28
N ALA A 164 -9.45 3.46 2.62
CA ALA A 164 -8.16 3.05 3.16
C ALA A 164 -7.76 3.87 4.39
N ASP A 165 -6.96 3.27 5.27
CA ASP A 165 -6.32 3.96 6.40
C ASP A 165 -4.84 4.22 6.13
N LEU A 166 -4.48 5.48 5.87
CA LEU A 166 -3.11 5.98 5.74
C LEU A 166 -2.72 6.88 6.92
N SER A 167 -3.37 6.74 8.07
CA SER A 167 -3.06 7.59 9.22
C SER A 167 -1.60 7.46 9.66
N GLY A 168 -0.92 8.60 9.78
CA GLY A 168 0.50 8.67 10.10
C GLY A 168 1.45 8.08 9.04
N ALA A 169 0.97 7.75 7.84
CA ALA A 169 1.82 7.24 6.76
C ALA A 169 2.70 8.35 6.17
N VAL A 170 3.84 7.96 5.58
CA VAL A 170 4.78 8.87 4.92
C VAL A 170 4.64 8.73 3.41
N LEU A 171 4.01 9.70 2.76
CA LEU A 171 3.77 9.80 1.31
C LEU A 171 4.57 10.94 0.67
N GLU A 172 5.70 11.35 1.25
CA GLU A 172 6.52 12.41 0.67
C GLU A 172 6.95 12.03 -0.76
N GLN A 173 6.73 12.97 -1.70
CA GLN A 173 6.98 12.80 -3.14
C GLN A 173 6.25 11.59 -3.78
N ALA A 174 5.18 11.08 -3.16
CA ALA A 174 4.38 10.01 -3.75
C ALA A 174 3.50 10.53 -4.89
N GLU A 175 3.28 9.68 -5.90
CA GLU A 175 2.39 9.96 -7.03
C GLU A 175 1.01 9.35 -6.76
N LEU A 176 -0.03 10.17 -6.66
CA LEU A 176 -1.43 9.75 -6.51
C LEU A 176 -2.31 10.27 -7.66
N VAL A 177 -1.71 10.64 -8.79
CA VAL A 177 -2.45 11.27 -9.90
C VAL A 177 -3.60 10.38 -10.36
N ASN A 178 -4.81 10.94 -10.45
CA ASN A 178 -6.06 10.25 -10.79
C ASN A 178 -6.48 9.12 -9.81
N ALA A 179 -5.91 9.04 -8.60
CA ALA A 179 -6.33 8.05 -7.62
C ALA A 179 -7.74 8.35 -7.07
N ILE A 180 -8.45 7.28 -6.69
CA ILE A 180 -9.72 7.36 -5.97
C ILE A 180 -9.42 7.23 -4.48
N LEU A 181 -9.77 8.26 -3.71
CA LEU A 181 -9.41 8.47 -2.31
C LEU A 181 -10.66 8.76 -1.45
N ASN A 182 -11.83 8.27 -1.87
CA ASN A 182 -13.09 8.56 -1.20
C ASN A 182 -13.07 8.03 0.24
N SER A 183 -13.36 8.91 1.20
CA SER A 183 -13.34 8.58 2.63
C SER A 183 -12.02 7.95 3.13
N THR A 184 -10.91 8.21 2.44
CA THR A 184 -9.59 7.74 2.85
C THR A 184 -9.10 8.53 4.07
N ASN A 185 -8.47 7.84 5.02
CA ASN A 185 -7.94 8.44 6.24
C ASN A 185 -6.46 8.80 6.08
N PHE A 186 -6.16 10.09 5.98
CA PHE A 186 -4.81 10.68 5.96
C PHE A 186 -4.47 11.41 7.28
N VAL A 187 -5.18 11.14 8.38
CA VAL A 187 -4.94 11.85 9.65
C VAL A 187 -3.48 11.72 10.07
N LYS A 188 -2.80 12.86 10.29
CA LYS A 188 -1.36 12.95 10.62
C LYS A 188 -0.40 12.39 9.56
N ALA A 189 -0.87 12.10 8.35
CA ALA A 189 0.00 11.66 7.26
C ALA A 189 0.94 12.80 6.80
N ILE A 190 2.08 12.42 6.25
CA ILE A 190 3.07 13.35 5.66
C ILE A 190 2.97 13.22 4.14
N LEU A 191 2.45 14.23 3.47
CA LEU A 191 2.26 14.31 2.01
C LEU A 191 3.08 15.45 1.40
N ILE A 192 4.24 15.76 1.97
CA ILE A 192 5.12 16.82 1.49
C ILE A 192 5.50 16.54 0.02
N GLU A 193 5.32 17.53 -0.86
CA GLU A 193 5.61 17.41 -2.29
C GLU A 193 4.89 16.25 -3.01
N ALA A 194 3.82 15.71 -2.42
CA ALA A 194 3.04 14.64 -3.05
C ALA A 194 2.20 15.20 -4.22
N HIS A 195 2.00 14.39 -5.26
CA HIS A 195 1.20 14.75 -6.42
C HIS A 195 -0.19 14.11 -6.35
N LEU A 196 -1.20 14.91 -6.05
CA LEU A 196 -2.61 14.53 -5.95
C LEU A 196 -3.47 15.21 -7.04
N THR A 197 -2.88 15.47 -8.21
CA THR A 197 -3.61 16.06 -9.33
C THR A 197 -4.77 15.15 -9.77
N ASN A 198 -5.96 15.74 -9.93
CA ASN A 198 -7.18 15.08 -10.41
C ASN A 198 -7.64 13.88 -9.57
N VAL A 199 -7.31 13.83 -8.28
CA VAL A 199 -7.83 12.80 -7.36
C VAL A 199 -9.32 13.02 -7.09
N VAL A 200 -10.02 11.92 -6.75
CA VAL A 200 -11.39 11.97 -6.20
C VAL A 200 -11.33 11.59 -4.73
N ALA A 201 -11.33 12.58 -3.85
CA ALA A 201 -11.10 12.47 -2.42
C ALA A 201 -12.29 13.00 -1.60
N ILE A 202 -13.51 12.61 -2.00
CA ILE A 202 -14.74 13.08 -1.34
C ILE A 202 -14.79 12.53 0.08
N GLY A 203 -14.95 13.43 1.05
CA GLY A 203 -14.99 13.08 2.48
C GLY A 203 -13.67 12.53 3.03
N ALA A 204 -12.54 12.70 2.33
CA ALA A 204 -11.23 12.27 2.81
C ALA A 204 -10.82 13.06 4.07
N LEU A 205 -10.06 12.40 4.94
CA LEU A 205 -9.71 12.91 6.27
C LEU A 205 -8.23 13.30 6.33
N PHE A 206 -7.92 14.58 6.21
CA PHE A 206 -6.56 15.15 6.25
C PHE A 206 -6.24 15.84 7.58
N GLN A 207 -6.96 15.56 8.67
CA GLN A 207 -6.75 16.28 9.92
C GLN A 207 -5.31 16.14 10.41
N MET A 208 -4.68 17.27 10.75
CA MET A 208 -3.28 17.32 11.20
C MET A 208 -2.27 16.75 10.20
N ALA A 209 -2.64 16.55 8.93
CA ALA A 209 -1.73 16.10 7.89
C ALA A 209 -0.80 17.24 7.47
N ASN A 210 0.42 16.90 7.04
CA ASN A 210 1.33 17.84 6.42
C ASN A 210 1.26 17.68 4.90
N LEU A 211 0.70 18.66 4.20
CA LEU A 211 0.59 18.75 2.75
C LEU A 211 1.44 19.88 2.17
N GLN A 212 2.53 20.27 2.84
CA GLN A 212 3.38 21.34 2.34
C GLN A 212 3.87 21.02 0.92
N HIS A 213 3.78 22.00 0.02
CA HIS A 213 4.17 21.87 -1.39
C HIS A 213 3.41 20.78 -2.19
N ALA A 214 2.35 20.19 -1.64
CA ALA A 214 1.56 19.18 -2.36
C ALA A 214 0.79 19.79 -3.54
N ASP A 215 0.67 19.04 -4.63
CA ASP A 215 -0.09 19.44 -5.81
C ASP A 215 -1.47 18.77 -5.84
N LEU A 216 -2.51 19.52 -5.50
CA LEU A 216 -3.91 19.09 -5.47
C LEU A 216 -4.75 19.74 -6.58
N ARG A 217 -4.12 20.14 -7.69
CA ARG A 217 -4.86 20.79 -8.79
C ARG A 217 -5.95 19.88 -9.35
N TRP A 218 -7.10 20.48 -9.65
CA TRP A 218 -8.28 19.80 -10.19
C TRP A 218 -8.84 18.67 -9.31
N ALA A 219 -8.37 18.52 -8.07
CA ALA A 219 -8.86 17.48 -7.16
C ALA A 219 -10.33 17.73 -6.79
N ASN A 220 -11.11 16.66 -6.70
CA ASN A 220 -12.41 16.69 -6.04
C ASN A 220 -12.23 16.38 -4.56
N LEU A 221 -12.38 17.40 -3.73
CA LEU A 221 -12.16 17.40 -2.28
C LEU A 221 -13.43 17.84 -1.53
N GLU A 222 -14.61 17.61 -2.12
CA GLU A 222 -15.88 17.90 -1.48
C GLU A 222 -15.98 17.21 -0.12
N GLN A 223 -16.40 17.96 0.90
CA GLN A 223 -16.55 17.46 2.28
C GLN A 223 -15.25 16.91 2.92
N ALA A 224 -14.08 17.13 2.30
CA ALA A 224 -12.81 16.72 2.87
C ALA A 224 -12.50 17.52 4.15
N ASN A 225 -11.84 16.86 5.11
CA ASN A 225 -11.51 17.47 6.40
C ASN A 225 -10.02 17.77 6.52
N PHE A 226 -9.65 19.03 6.35
CA PHE A 226 -8.29 19.56 6.50
C PHE A 226 -8.07 20.22 7.87
N SER A 227 -8.90 19.97 8.89
CA SER A 227 -8.75 20.69 10.16
C SER A 227 -7.36 20.51 10.76
N GLN A 228 -6.70 21.61 11.12
CA GLN A 228 -5.32 21.64 11.64
C GLN A 228 -4.25 21.07 10.69
N ALA A 229 -4.56 20.87 9.41
CA ALA A 229 -3.58 20.47 8.41
C ALA A 229 -2.63 21.64 8.06
N ASP A 230 -1.42 21.32 7.63
CA ASP A 230 -0.49 22.29 7.05
C ASP A 230 -0.53 22.18 5.52
N LEU A 231 -1.04 23.21 4.83
CA LEU A 231 -1.07 23.29 3.38
C LEU A 231 -0.11 24.38 2.85
N GLY A 232 0.93 24.71 3.61
CA GLY A 232 1.91 25.71 3.22
C GLY A 232 2.46 25.48 1.81
N ASN A 233 2.34 26.46 0.93
CA ASN A 233 2.76 26.38 -0.49
C ASN A 233 2.06 25.28 -1.32
N ALA A 234 0.98 24.65 -0.81
CA ALA A 234 0.22 23.67 -1.59
C ALA A 234 -0.53 24.33 -2.75
N ASN A 235 -0.78 23.56 -3.80
CA ASN A 235 -1.48 24.03 -4.99
C ASN A 235 -2.88 23.40 -5.10
N LEU A 236 -3.93 24.17 -4.82
CA LEU A 236 -5.33 23.79 -4.90
C LEU A 236 -6.06 24.48 -6.07
N LYS A 237 -5.32 24.96 -7.09
CA LYS A 237 -5.93 25.61 -8.25
C LYS A 237 -6.96 24.69 -8.91
N GLN A 238 -8.15 25.25 -9.20
CA GLN A 238 -9.29 24.54 -9.81
C GLN A 238 -9.81 23.34 -8.98
N ALA A 239 -9.47 23.22 -7.69
CA ALA A 239 -9.98 22.15 -6.85
C ALA A 239 -11.46 22.39 -6.47
N GLN A 240 -12.23 21.31 -6.33
CA GLN A 240 -13.60 21.34 -5.82
C GLN A 240 -13.53 21.13 -4.30
N LEU A 241 -13.84 22.16 -3.53
CA LEU A 241 -13.68 22.21 -2.07
C LEU A 241 -15.01 22.50 -1.36
N SER A 242 -16.14 22.28 -2.01
CA SER A 242 -17.45 22.56 -1.41
C SER A 242 -17.61 21.79 -0.11
N LYS A 243 -18.01 22.50 0.95
CA LYS A 243 -18.18 21.96 2.31
C LYS A 243 -16.90 21.34 2.93
N ALA A 244 -15.72 21.61 2.38
CA ALA A 244 -14.47 21.19 2.99
C ALA A 244 -14.24 21.94 4.32
N ASN A 245 -13.55 21.30 5.26
CA ASN A 245 -13.27 21.89 6.58
C ASN A 245 -11.78 22.22 6.72
N PHE A 246 -11.43 23.50 6.70
CA PHE A 246 -10.08 24.01 6.94
C PHE A 246 -9.87 24.59 8.34
N SER A 247 -10.75 24.33 9.32
CA SER A 247 -10.66 24.92 10.65
C SER A 247 -9.27 24.73 11.28
N GLY A 248 -8.58 25.83 11.60
CA GLY A 248 -7.22 25.81 12.15
C GLY A 248 -6.12 25.34 11.21
N ALA A 249 -6.40 25.12 9.92
CA ALA A 249 -5.39 24.77 8.93
C ALA A 249 -4.47 25.95 8.61
N SER A 250 -3.20 25.68 8.32
CA SER A 250 -2.30 26.67 7.72
C SER A 250 -2.49 26.70 6.22
N LEU A 251 -2.73 27.89 5.66
CA LEU A 251 -2.88 28.12 4.22
C LEU A 251 -1.80 29.09 3.69
N ASP A 252 -0.66 29.17 4.36
CA ASP A 252 0.41 30.11 4.01
C ASP A 252 0.91 29.85 2.59
N ALA A 253 0.82 30.86 1.72
CA ALA A 253 1.18 30.75 0.31
C ALA A 253 0.46 29.61 -0.45
N THR A 254 -0.67 29.11 0.05
CA THR A 254 -1.50 28.13 -0.67
C THR A 254 -2.17 28.79 -1.88
N THR A 255 -2.08 28.15 -3.04
CA THR A 255 -2.74 28.65 -4.26
C THR A 255 -4.17 28.12 -4.34
N LEU A 256 -5.16 29.01 -4.42
CA LEU A 256 -6.60 28.68 -4.47
C LEU A 256 -7.30 29.23 -5.74
N ASP A 257 -6.53 29.62 -6.76
CA ASP A 257 -7.07 30.19 -8.00
C ASP A 257 -8.18 29.31 -8.59
N HIS A 258 -9.37 29.89 -8.78
CA HIS A 258 -10.55 29.19 -9.32
C HIS A 258 -11.00 27.94 -8.54
N ALA A 259 -10.59 27.78 -7.29
CA ALA A 259 -11.12 26.72 -6.43
C ALA A 259 -12.57 27.02 -6.03
N ILE A 260 -13.40 25.98 -5.94
CA ILE A 260 -14.81 26.10 -5.56
C ILE A 260 -14.96 25.88 -4.06
N LEU A 261 -15.15 26.94 -3.29
CA LEU A 261 -15.15 26.92 -1.82
C LEU A 261 -16.55 26.98 -1.18
N THR A 262 -17.63 26.88 -1.96
CA THR A 262 -19.00 27.08 -1.45
C THR A 262 -19.28 26.25 -0.20
N GLY A 263 -19.57 26.92 0.91
CA GLY A 263 -19.87 26.29 2.19
C GLY A 263 -18.69 25.64 2.90
N ALA A 264 -17.45 25.85 2.43
CA ALA A 264 -16.25 25.41 3.14
C ALA A 264 -16.06 26.23 4.44
N THR A 265 -15.58 25.58 5.49
CA THR A 265 -15.17 26.28 6.72
C THR A 265 -13.71 26.69 6.58
N MET A 266 -13.40 27.98 6.66
CA MET A 266 -12.05 28.54 6.52
C MET A 266 -11.24 28.43 7.83
N PRO A 267 -9.91 28.69 7.82
CA PRO A 267 -9.06 28.54 9.01
C PRO A 267 -9.54 29.24 10.28
N ASN A 268 -10.18 30.40 10.14
CA ASN A 268 -10.75 31.17 11.26
C ASN A 268 -12.13 30.66 11.74
N GLY A 269 -12.63 29.55 11.18
CA GLY A 269 -13.93 28.95 11.51
C GLY A 269 -15.14 29.57 10.80
N LYS A 270 -14.95 30.58 9.94
CA LYS A 270 -16.05 31.17 9.16
C LYS A 270 -16.30 30.39 7.87
N LEU A 271 -17.54 30.39 7.40
CA LEU A 271 -17.89 29.83 6.10
C LEU A 271 -17.39 30.73 4.96
N ALA A 272 -16.84 30.12 3.92
CA ALA A 272 -16.64 30.75 2.63
C ALA A 272 -18.00 30.95 1.94
N VAL A 273 -18.22 32.20 1.50
CA VAL A 273 -19.43 32.63 0.77
C VAL A 273 -19.30 32.25 -0.69
#